data_AF-A0A916AE87-F1
#
_entry.id   AF-A0A916AE87-F1
#
_cell.length_a   1.000
_cell.length_b   1.000
_cell.length_c   1.000
_cell.angle_alpha   90.00
_cell.angle_beta   90.00
_cell.angle_gamma   90.00
#
_symmetry.space_group_name_H-M   'P 1'
#
loop_
_entity.id
_entity.type
_entity.pdbx_description
1 polymer ?
#
loop_
_entity_poly.entity_id
_entity_poly.type
_entity_poly.pdbx_seq_one_letter_code
_entity_poly.pdbx_strand_id
1 'polypeptide(L)'
;MHMADALLSPAVGCTMWAASAAALAWATRRLKAQADEGRLKTQADEGLVPLMGVLGAFILALQMLNFAIPATGSSGHLGGGLLLAILVGPAAALVVMASVLGIQALIFADGGLLAWGANLFNLGVLPCLLAYPLLYRPLAGAAPSARRAGIAALVAAVVGLQLGAAGVVAETALSGVAGLPWQTFAWLMQPIHLAIGIAEGLATAALLAFLRANAPELLRRTDPGAEWRRPLMRRAALAALVAGGVLSWFASPLPDGLEWSLARAGAATAAPAPSPATAP
;
A
#
# COMPACT_ATOMS: atom_id res chain seq x y z
N MET A 1 -4.88 2.31 4.49
CA MET A 1 -6.24 2.17 5.02
C MET A 1 -6.79 0.82 4.59
N HIS A 2 -7.33 0.07 5.53
CA HIS A 2 -7.87 -1.27 5.30
C HIS A 2 -9.39 -1.22 5.47
N MET A 3 -10.12 -1.67 4.45
CA MET A 3 -11.56 -1.83 4.52
C MET A 3 -11.91 -2.98 5.48
N ALA A 4 -12.86 -2.70 6.37
CA ALA A 4 -13.53 -3.71 7.18
C ALA A 4 -14.67 -4.37 6.41
N ASP A 5 -15.05 -5.60 6.81
CA ASP A 5 -16.13 -6.36 6.17
C ASP A 5 -17.47 -5.63 6.21
N ALA A 6 -17.71 -4.80 7.24
CA ALA A 6 -18.93 -4.00 7.38
C ALA A 6 -19.14 -2.98 6.25
N LEU A 7 -18.11 -2.65 5.47
CA LEU A 7 -18.20 -1.70 4.36
C LEU A 7 -18.61 -2.35 3.03
N LEU A 8 -18.63 -3.69 2.96
CA LEU A 8 -18.81 -4.43 1.71
C LEU A 8 -19.96 -5.43 1.80
N SER A 9 -20.78 -5.41 0.75
CA SER A 9 -21.75 -6.45 0.48
C SER A 9 -21.02 -7.68 -0.06
N PRO A 10 -21.58 -8.89 0.13
CA PRO A 10 -20.99 -10.11 -0.43
C PRO A 10 -20.73 -10.01 -1.94
N ALA A 11 -21.61 -9.34 -2.69
CA ALA A 11 -21.46 -9.18 -4.13
C ALA A 11 -20.19 -8.38 -4.49
N VAL A 12 -19.97 -7.23 -3.85
CA VAL A 12 -18.77 -6.40 -4.10
C VAL A 12 -17.53 -7.09 -3.56
N GLY A 13 -17.57 -7.63 -2.35
CA GLY A 13 -16.46 -8.36 -1.74
C GLY A 13 -15.99 -9.55 -2.59
N CYS A 14 -16.92 -10.41 -3.04
CA CYS A 14 -16.59 -11.54 -3.92
C CYS A 14 -16.06 -11.08 -5.29
N THR A 15 -16.57 -9.98 -5.83
CA THR A 15 -16.06 -9.40 -7.10
C THR A 15 -14.61 -8.95 -6.95
N MET A 16 -14.30 -8.25 -5.86
CA MET A 16 -12.93 -7.79 -5.57
C MET A 16 -11.99 -8.96 -5.25
N TRP A 17 -12.50 -10.00 -4.59
CA TRP A 17 -11.78 -11.26 -4.43
C TRP A 17 -11.43 -11.89 -5.78
N ALA A 18 -12.38 -11.98 -6.72
CA ALA A 18 -12.12 -12.53 -8.05
C ALA A 18 -11.07 -11.71 -8.82
N ALA A 19 -11.18 -10.38 -8.79
CA ALA A 19 -10.22 -9.48 -9.45
C ALA A 19 -8.80 -9.62 -8.85
N SER A 20 -8.69 -9.58 -7.53
CA SER A 20 -7.39 -9.70 -6.84
C SER A 20 -6.80 -11.10 -6.95
N ALA A 21 -7.62 -12.16 -6.91
CA ALA A 21 -7.18 -13.52 -7.13
C ALA A 21 -6.64 -13.71 -8.56
N ALA A 22 -7.27 -13.11 -9.57
CA ALA A 22 -6.76 -13.13 -10.94
C ALA A 22 -5.39 -12.44 -11.06
N ALA A 23 -5.24 -11.26 -10.43
CA ALA A 23 -3.96 -10.54 -10.40
C ALA A 23 -2.86 -11.33 -9.66
N LEU A 24 -3.21 -11.96 -8.53
CA LEU A 24 -2.29 -12.79 -7.75
C LEU A 24 -1.90 -14.08 -8.50
N ALA A 25 -2.86 -14.72 -9.17
CA ALA A 25 -2.60 -15.87 -10.03
C ALA A 25 -1.68 -15.50 -11.20
N TRP A 26 -1.87 -14.33 -11.81
CA TRP A 26 -0.94 -13.82 -12.81
C TRP A 26 0.46 -13.59 -12.23
N ALA A 27 0.57 -12.97 -11.05
CA ALA A 27 1.86 -12.69 -10.42
C ALA A 27 2.63 -13.97 -10.07
N THR A 28 1.97 -14.95 -9.47
CA THR A 28 2.57 -16.24 -9.12
C THR A 28 3.00 -17.02 -10.37
N ARG A 29 2.18 -17.05 -11.42
CA ARG A 29 2.56 -17.64 -12.73
C ARG A 29 3.76 -16.92 -13.34
N ARG A 30 3.81 -15.59 -13.25
CA ARG A 30 4.94 -14.81 -13.77
C ARG A 30 6.23 -15.12 -13.03
N LEU A 31 6.20 -15.25 -11.70
CA LEU A 31 7.35 -15.65 -10.89
C LEU A 31 7.81 -17.06 -11.22
N LYS A 32 6.87 -18.01 -11.36
CA LYS A 32 7.16 -19.38 -11.77
C LYS A 32 7.82 -19.43 -13.15
N ALA A 33 7.26 -18.74 -14.15
CA ALA A 33 7.82 -18.68 -15.49
C ALA A 33 9.24 -18.09 -15.50
N GLN A 34 9.48 -17.02 -14.74
CA GLN A 34 10.84 -16.46 -14.60
C GLN A 34 11.80 -17.46 -13.94
N ALA A 35 11.31 -18.29 -13.01
CA ALA A 35 12.13 -19.33 -12.40
C ALA A 35 12.43 -20.45 -13.40
N ASP A 36 11.44 -20.90 -14.15
CA ASP A 36 11.59 -21.94 -15.16
C ASP A 36 12.56 -21.52 -16.27
N GLU A 37 12.47 -20.27 -16.75
CA GLU A 37 13.37 -19.60 -17.72
C GLU A 37 14.81 -19.44 -17.22
N GLY A 38 15.10 -19.82 -15.98
CA GLY A 38 16.42 -19.66 -15.38
C GLY A 38 16.84 -18.23 -15.08
N ARG A 39 15.93 -17.27 -15.30
CA ARG A 39 16.05 -15.89 -14.81
C ARG A 39 15.96 -15.79 -13.30
N LEU A 40 15.33 -16.77 -12.65
CA LEU A 40 15.63 -17.06 -11.25
C LEU A 40 16.60 -18.23 -11.05
N LYS A 41 16.85 -19.20 -11.96
CA LYS A 41 17.80 -20.32 -11.69
C LYS A 41 19.27 -19.91 -11.55
N THR A 42 19.68 -18.71 -11.95
CA THR A 42 20.99 -18.13 -11.57
C THR A 42 20.94 -17.33 -10.26
N GLN A 43 19.76 -17.22 -9.64
CA GLN A 43 19.43 -16.44 -8.42
C GLN A 43 18.54 -17.20 -7.39
N ALA A 44 18.25 -18.48 -7.61
CA ALA A 44 17.37 -19.37 -6.84
C ALA A 44 18.21 -20.60 -6.52
N ASP A 45 18.50 -20.89 -5.26
CA ASP A 45 17.42 -21.25 -4.32
C ASP A 45 17.32 -20.42 -3.04
N GLU A 46 18.32 -19.64 -2.63
CA GLU A 46 18.35 -19.23 -1.21
C GLU A 46 17.91 -17.79 -0.91
N GLY A 47 17.77 -16.90 -1.90
CA GLY A 47 17.71 -15.46 -1.61
C GLY A 47 16.34 -14.77 -1.74
N LEU A 48 15.54 -15.09 -2.78
CA LEU A 48 14.35 -14.27 -3.10
C LEU A 48 13.23 -14.47 -2.10
N VAL A 49 12.89 -15.73 -1.82
CA VAL A 49 11.80 -16.06 -0.90
C VAL A 49 12.11 -15.53 0.51
N PRO A 50 13.33 -15.70 1.07
CA PRO A 50 13.68 -15.05 2.33
C PRO A 50 13.66 -13.53 2.25
N LEU A 51 14.14 -12.91 1.16
CA LEU A 51 14.05 -11.46 0.98
C LEU A 51 12.61 -10.97 0.94
N MET A 52 11.72 -11.68 0.24
CA MET A 52 10.28 -11.40 0.20
C MET A 52 9.67 -11.47 1.60
N GLY A 53 10.02 -12.50 2.39
CA GLY A 53 9.56 -12.65 3.77
C GLY A 53 10.03 -11.50 4.67
N VAL A 54 11.31 -11.14 4.61
CA VAL A 54 11.87 -10.05 5.42
C VAL A 54 11.33 -8.69 5.01
N LEU A 55 11.21 -8.41 3.71
CA LEU A 55 10.59 -7.19 3.23
C LEU A 55 9.10 -7.14 3.58
N GLY A 56 8.41 -8.28 3.56
CA GLY A 56 7.04 -8.40 4.05
C GLY A 56 6.92 -8.04 5.52
N ALA A 57 7.79 -8.58 6.38
CA ALA A 57 7.83 -8.23 7.80
C ALA A 57 8.14 -6.73 8.02
N PHE A 58 9.03 -6.16 7.22
CA PHE A 58 9.33 -4.72 7.25
C PHE A 58 8.12 -3.87 6.85
N ILE A 59 7.43 -4.21 5.76
CA ILE A 59 6.23 -3.48 5.33
C ILE A 59 5.09 -3.64 6.34
N LEU A 60 4.88 -4.86 6.86
CA LEU A 60 3.90 -5.12 7.92
C LEU A 60 4.18 -4.22 9.14
N ALA A 61 5.43 -4.17 9.61
CA ALA A 61 5.80 -3.31 10.73
C ALA A 61 5.58 -1.83 10.43
N LEU A 62 5.90 -1.36 9.22
CA LEU A 62 5.64 0.02 8.81
C LEU A 62 4.14 0.35 8.71
N GLN A 63 3.31 -0.60 8.29
CA GLN A 63 1.86 -0.41 8.18
C GLN A 63 1.19 -0.28 9.55
N MET A 64 1.79 -0.82 10.61
CA MET A 64 1.31 -0.63 11.98
C MET A 64 1.71 0.74 12.57
N LEU A 65 2.56 1.51 11.89
CA LEU A 65 3.00 2.83 12.34
C LEU A 65 2.13 3.93 11.74
N ASN A 66 1.06 4.28 12.46
CA ASN A 66 0.28 5.46 12.13
C ASN A 66 1.06 6.74 12.45
N PHE A 67 1.02 7.71 11.55
CA PHE A 67 1.50 9.07 11.76
C PHE A 67 0.33 10.05 11.70
N ALA A 68 0.32 11.03 12.60
CA ALA A 68 -0.71 12.05 12.65
C ALA A 68 -0.62 12.94 11.40
N ILE A 69 -1.78 13.28 10.83
CA ILE A 69 -1.88 14.24 9.74
C ILE A 69 -2.19 15.60 10.37
N PRO A 70 -1.28 16.59 10.25
CA PRO A 70 -1.45 17.87 10.91
C PRO A 70 -2.78 18.53 10.55
N ALA A 71 -3.44 19.12 11.56
CA ALA A 71 -4.67 19.91 11.44
C ALA A 71 -5.95 19.17 10.98
N THR A 72 -5.93 17.84 10.77
CA THR A 72 -7.14 17.07 10.39
C THR A 72 -7.78 16.33 11.58
N GLY A 73 -6.97 15.96 12.58
CA GLY A 73 -7.38 15.04 13.65
C GLY A 73 -7.46 13.58 13.19
N SER A 74 -6.84 13.24 12.07
CA SER A 74 -6.70 11.88 11.54
C SER A 74 -5.23 11.44 11.55
N SER A 75 -5.00 10.16 11.30
CA SER A 75 -3.68 9.62 10.94
C SER A 75 -3.72 8.80 9.66
N GLY A 76 -2.55 8.38 9.21
CA GLY A 76 -2.40 7.37 8.18
C GLY A 76 -1.12 6.58 8.37
N HIS A 77 -0.95 5.53 7.59
CA HIS A 77 0.25 4.72 7.56
C HIS A 77 0.75 4.60 6.13
N LEU A 78 1.99 4.14 5.98
CA LEU A 78 2.57 3.85 4.66
C LEU A 78 1.95 2.58 4.08
N GLY A 79 1.66 2.56 2.77
CA GLY A 79 1.16 1.39 2.05
C GLY A 79 2.27 0.42 1.65
N GLY A 80 3.40 0.90 1.11
CA GLY A 80 4.61 0.10 0.89
C GLY A 80 4.63 -0.75 -0.39
N GLY A 81 3.48 -0.92 -1.06
CA GLY A 81 3.39 -1.69 -2.30
C GLY A 81 4.28 -1.15 -3.44
N LEU A 82 4.35 0.18 -3.60
CA LEU A 82 5.22 0.80 -4.60
C LEU A 82 6.70 0.53 -4.31
N LEU A 83 7.11 0.72 -3.05
CA LEU A 83 8.48 0.45 -2.62
C LEU A 83 8.87 -1.01 -2.88
N LEU A 84 8.01 -1.96 -2.52
CA LEU A 84 8.22 -3.38 -2.81
C LEU A 84 8.38 -3.61 -4.32
N ALA A 85 7.51 -3.03 -5.15
CA ALA A 85 7.57 -3.21 -6.61
C ALA A 85 8.88 -2.67 -7.21
N ILE A 86 9.43 -1.59 -6.63
CA ILE A 86 10.74 -1.07 -7.00
C ILE A 86 11.85 -2.07 -6.63
N LEU A 87 11.85 -2.58 -5.40
CA LEU A 87 12.90 -3.44 -4.85
C LEU A 87 12.91 -4.86 -5.46
N VAL A 88 11.77 -5.55 -5.43
CA VAL A 88 11.67 -6.98 -5.81
C VAL A 88 10.91 -7.22 -7.11
N GLY A 89 10.37 -6.16 -7.71
CA GLY A 89 9.56 -6.25 -8.92
C GLY A 89 8.07 -6.46 -8.63
N PRO A 90 7.20 -6.13 -9.61
CA PRO A 90 5.77 -6.00 -9.40
C PRO A 90 5.07 -7.32 -9.03
N ALA A 91 5.49 -8.44 -9.62
CA ALA A 91 4.91 -9.74 -9.33
C ALA A 91 5.27 -10.24 -7.90
N ALA A 92 6.55 -10.15 -7.51
CA ALA A 92 6.98 -10.50 -6.16
C ALA A 92 6.34 -9.59 -5.11
N ALA A 93 6.28 -8.28 -5.39
CA ALA A 93 5.67 -7.30 -4.51
C ALA A 93 4.18 -7.59 -4.26
N LEU A 94 3.42 -7.95 -5.29
CA LEU A 94 2.00 -8.29 -5.12
C LEU A 94 1.82 -9.54 -4.24
N VAL A 95 2.68 -10.56 -4.40
CA VAL A 95 2.66 -11.75 -3.54
C VAL A 95 2.98 -11.38 -2.08
N VAL A 96 3.99 -10.53 -1.85
CA VAL A 96 4.32 -10.03 -0.51
C VAL A 96 3.15 -9.26 0.09
N MET A 97 2.53 -8.34 -0.65
CA MET A 97 1.37 -7.56 -0.18
C MET A 97 0.19 -8.47 0.15
N ALA A 98 -0.09 -9.50 -0.65
CA ALA A 98 -1.13 -10.48 -0.35
C ALA A 98 -0.87 -11.19 0.99
N SER A 99 0.38 -11.59 1.26
CA SER A 99 0.75 -12.20 2.55
C SER A 99 0.64 -11.22 3.72
N VAL A 100 1.10 -9.98 3.55
CA VAL A 100 1.05 -8.93 4.59
C VAL A 100 -0.41 -8.63 4.97
N LEU A 101 -1.26 -8.35 3.99
CA LEU A 101 -2.69 -8.08 4.21
C LEU A 101 -3.44 -9.30 4.74
N GLY A 102 -3.03 -10.51 4.35
CA GLY A 102 -3.59 -11.76 4.88
C GLY A 102 -3.29 -11.92 6.37
N ILE A 103 -2.05 -11.65 6.78
CA ILE A 103 -1.67 -11.67 8.21
C ILE A 103 -2.40 -10.57 8.99
N GLN A 104 -2.52 -9.37 8.42
CA GLN A 104 -3.28 -8.26 9.05
C GLN A 104 -4.74 -8.64 9.32
N ALA A 105 -5.42 -9.20 8.32
CA ALA A 105 -6.81 -9.63 8.47
C ALA A 105 -6.97 -10.80 9.46
N LEU A 106 -6.06 -11.78 9.45
CA LEU A 106 -6.18 -13.00 10.25
C LEU A 106 -5.72 -12.86 11.70
N ILE A 107 -4.67 -12.06 11.95
CA ILE A 107 -3.97 -12.02 13.24
C ILE A 107 -4.20 -10.69 13.95
N PHE A 108 -4.18 -9.58 13.21
CA PHE A 108 -4.29 -8.24 13.78
C PHE A 108 -5.70 -7.65 13.71
N ALA A 109 -6.64 -8.34 13.05
CA ALA A 109 -7.98 -7.83 12.74
C ALA A 109 -7.96 -6.44 12.08
N ASP A 110 -6.89 -6.14 11.34
CA ASP A 110 -6.70 -4.91 10.58
C ASP A 110 -7.14 -5.16 9.13
N GLY A 111 -8.40 -4.81 8.85
CA GLY A 111 -9.11 -5.17 7.64
C GLY A 111 -9.92 -6.46 7.76
N GLY A 112 -10.89 -6.61 6.86
CA GLY A 112 -11.83 -7.74 6.88
C GLY A 112 -11.46 -8.88 5.92
N LEU A 113 -12.02 -10.08 6.15
CA LEU A 113 -11.79 -11.25 5.29
C LEU A 113 -12.61 -11.19 3.99
N LEU A 114 -13.86 -10.75 4.06
CA LEU A 114 -14.65 -10.44 2.87
C LEU A 114 -14.01 -9.27 2.09
N ALA A 115 -13.48 -8.29 2.81
CA ALA A 115 -12.79 -7.13 2.27
C ALA A 115 -11.34 -7.37 1.83
N TRP A 116 -10.77 -8.55 2.10
CA TRP A 116 -9.37 -8.83 1.76
C TRP A 116 -9.08 -8.66 0.27
N GLY A 117 -10.01 -9.08 -0.60
CA GLY A 117 -9.91 -8.88 -2.04
C GLY A 117 -9.82 -7.39 -2.42
N ALA A 118 -10.64 -6.54 -1.79
CA ALA A 118 -10.64 -5.09 -2.02
C ALA A 118 -9.35 -4.44 -1.49
N ASN A 119 -8.93 -4.83 -0.28
CA ASN A 119 -7.68 -4.36 0.32
C ASN A 119 -6.47 -4.73 -0.54
N LEU A 120 -6.39 -5.97 -1.02
CA LEU A 120 -5.32 -6.41 -1.92
C LEU A 120 -5.36 -5.67 -3.25
N PHE A 121 -6.54 -5.34 -3.75
CA PHE A 121 -6.65 -4.56 -4.99
C PHE A 121 -6.09 -3.16 -4.80
N ASN A 122 -6.57 -2.45 -3.77
CA ASN A 122 -6.24 -1.05 -3.54
C ASN A 122 -4.80 -0.85 -3.06
N LEU A 123 -4.32 -1.70 -2.16
CA LEU A 123 -2.98 -1.58 -1.53
C LEU A 123 -1.91 -2.44 -2.20
N GLY A 124 -2.31 -3.45 -2.97
CA GLY A 124 -1.38 -4.34 -3.68
C GLY A 124 -1.41 -4.10 -5.18
N VAL A 125 -2.54 -4.39 -5.84
CA VAL A 125 -2.64 -4.38 -7.31
C VAL A 125 -2.38 -2.99 -7.87
N LEU A 126 -3.04 -1.94 -7.36
CA LEU A 126 -2.85 -0.58 -7.86
C LEU A 126 -1.39 -0.09 -7.72
N PRO A 127 -0.74 -0.13 -6.55
CA PRO A 127 0.64 0.34 -6.46
C PRO A 127 1.63 -0.57 -7.21
N CYS A 128 1.48 -1.90 -7.12
CA CYS A 128 2.44 -2.84 -7.70
C CYS A 128 2.30 -2.99 -9.22
N LEU A 129 1.07 -3.09 -9.73
CA LEU A 129 0.79 -3.44 -11.12
C LEU A 129 0.34 -2.25 -11.98
N LEU A 130 -0.03 -1.12 -11.36
CA LEU A 130 -0.43 0.09 -12.09
C LEU A 130 0.57 1.23 -11.87
N ALA A 131 0.72 1.72 -10.64
CA ALA A 131 1.56 2.88 -10.34
C ALA A 131 3.04 2.62 -10.65
N TYR A 132 3.56 1.44 -10.28
CA TYR A 132 4.96 1.10 -10.59
C TYR A 132 5.25 1.06 -12.10
N PRO A 133 4.57 0.23 -12.92
CA PRO A 133 4.92 0.13 -14.34
C PRO A 133 4.48 1.33 -15.18
N LEU A 134 3.35 1.97 -14.87
CA LEU A 134 2.80 3.06 -15.70
C LEU A 134 3.27 4.45 -15.29
N LEU A 135 3.72 4.64 -14.05
CA LEU A 135 4.17 5.95 -13.55
C LEU A 135 5.64 5.90 -13.16
N TYR A 136 6.02 5.08 -12.18
CA TYR A 136 7.39 5.09 -11.67
C TYR A 136 8.41 4.73 -12.76
N ARG A 137 8.21 3.61 -13.47
CA ARG A 137 9.16 3.14 -14.50
C ARG A 137 9.39 4.16 -15.63
N PRO A 138 8.36 4.72 -16.29
CA PRO A 138 8.59 5.70 -17.36
C PRO A 138 9.19 7.02 -16.83
N LEU A 139 8.75 7.49 -15.66
CA LEU A 139 9.27 8.72 -15.06
C LEU A 139 10.73 8.55 -14.62
N ALA A 140 11.09 7.42 -14.02
CA ALA A 140 12.46 7.14 -13.58
C ALA A 140 13.40 6.83 -14.75
N GLY A 141 12.93 6.08 -15.76
CA GLY A 141 13.76 5.59 -16.86
C GLY A 141 14.69 4.43 -16.43
N ALA A 142 15.63 4.06 -17.31
CA ALA A 142 16.52 2.91 -17.11
C ALA A 142 17.64 3.15 -16.09
N ALA A 143 18.21 4.36 -16.08
CA ALA A 143 19.30 4.76 -15.18
C ALA A 143 18.97 6.12 -14.51
N PRO A 144 17.96 6.18 -13.63
CA PRO A 144 17.58 7.42 -12.98
C PRO A 144 18.67 7.98 -12.08
N SER A 145 18.89 9.30 -12.15
CA SER A 145 19.54 10.05 -11.08
C SER A 145 18.71 9.97 -9.78
N ALA A 146 19.33 10.23 -8.63
CA ALA A 146 18.64 10.21 -7.34
C ALA A 146 17.42 11.14 -7.33
N ARG A 147 17.57 12.36 -7.86
CA ARG A 147 16.48 13.34 -8.02
C ARG A 147 15.35 12.80 -8.89
N ARG A 148 15.68 12.21 -10.06
CA ARG A 148 14.67 11.70 -11.00
C ARG A 148 13.88 10.54 -10.41
N ALA A 149 14.55 9.60 -9.74
CA ALA A 149 13.87 8.51 -9.04
C ALA A 149 13.02 9.00 -7.86
N GLY A 150 13.48 10.02 -7.13
CA GLY A 150 12.70 10.62 -6.05
C GLY A 150 11.40 11.26 -6.56
N ILE A 151 11.48 12.05 -7.64
CA ILE A 151 10.29 12.63 -8.28
C ILE A 151 9.35 11.54 -8.81
N ALA A 152 9.89 10.52 -9.48
CA ALA A 152 9.11 9.39 -9.97
C ALA A 152 8.40 8.63 -8.85
N ALA A 153 9.08 8.41 -7.71
CA ALA A 153 8.51 7.78 -6.54
C ALA A 153 7.39 8.64 -5.93
N LEU A 154 7.60 9.95 -5.79
CA LEU A 154 6.59 10.88 -5.28
C LEU A 154 5.33 10.88 -6.14
N VAL A 155 5.47 11.04 -7.46
CA VAL A 155 4.33 11.07 -8.38
C VAL A 155 3.60 9.72 -8.38
N ALA A 156 4.33 8.61 -8.46
CA ALA A 156 3.72 7.28 -8.47
C ALA A 156 3.02 6.94 -7.15
N ALA A 157 3.59 7.34 -6.00
CA ALA A 157 2.98 7.14 -4.69
C ALA A 157 1.69 7.95 -4.57
N VAL A 158 1.74 9.27 -4.85
CA VAL A 158 0.55 10.13 -4.79
C VAL A 158 -0.57 9.59 -5.66
N VAL A 159 -0.30 9.32 -6.94
CA VAL A 159 -1.34 8.83 -7.85
C VAL A 159 -1.83 7.44 -7.42
N GLY A 160 -0.93 6.54 -7.01
CA GLY A 160 -1.30 5.21 -6.52
C GLY A 160 -2.21 5.26 -5.29
N LEU A 161 -1.90 6.11 -4.31
CA LEU A 161 -2.72 6.28 -3.11
C LEU A 161 -4.06 6.96 -3.42
N GLN A 162 -4.10 7.96 -4.30
CA GLN A 162 -5.37 8.57 -4.71
C GLN A 162 -6.28 7.56 -5.42
N LEU A 163 -5.71 6.70 -6.28
CA LEU A 163 -6.46 5.63 -6.94
C LEU A 163 -6.97 4.60 -5.94
N GLY A 164 -6.15 4.17 -4.97
CA GLY A 164 -6.59 3.26 -3.91
C GLY A 164 -7.68 3.88 -3.03
N ALA A 165 -7.53 5.16 -2.68
CA ALA A 165 -8.55 5.88 -1.90
C ALA A 165 -9.86 6.05 -2.68
N ALA A 166 -9.77 6.28 -3.99
CA ALA A 166 -10.94 6.35 -4.88
C ALA A 166 -11.58 4.97 -5.05
N GLY A 167 -10.77 3.91 -5.10
CA GLY A 167 -11.22 2.51 -5.13
C GLY A 167 -12.10 2.20 -3.94
N VAL A 168 -11.64 2.49 -2.72
CA VAL A 168 -12.45 2.27 -1.51
C VAL A 168 -13.74 3.09 -1.51
N VAL A 169 -13.71 4.35 -1.94
CA VAL A 169 -14.93 5.16 -2.07
C VAL A 169 -15.91 4.50 -3.04
N ALA A 170 -15.44 4.04 -4.19
CA ALA A 170 -16.27 3.37 -5.19
C ALA A 170 -16.81 2.03 -4.68
N GLU A 171 -15.98 1.22 -4.04
CA GLU A 171 -16.35 -0.10 -3.50
C GLU A 171 -17.40 0.04 -2.38
N THR A 172 -17.22 0.99 -1.45
CA THR A 172 -18.20 1.30 -0.41
C THR A 172 -19.50 1.83 -1.01
N ALA A 173 -19.43 2.74 -1.99
CA ALA A 173 -20.62 3.30 -2.64
C ALA A 173 -21.41 2.23 -3.43
N LEU A 174 -20.72 1.41 -4.22
CA LEU A 174 -21.30 0.29 -4.96
C LEU A 174 -21.86 -0.79 -4.03
N SER A 175 -21.26 -0.95 -2.86
CA SER A 175 -21.77 -1.87 -1.86
C SER A 175 -23.11 -1.40 -1.28
N GLY A 176 -23.31 -0.10 -1.11
CA GLY A 176 -24.53 0.49 -0.53
C GLY A 176 -24.78 0.17 0.95
N VAL A 177 -23.98 -0.69 1.59
CA VAL A 177 -24.19 -1.16 2.98
C VAL A 177 -23.97 -0.04 3.99
N ALA A 178 -22.98 0.82 3.74
CA ALA A 178 -22.64 1.91 4.65
C ALA A 178 -23.63 3.09 4.60
N GLY A 179 -24.49 3.19 3.56
CA GLY A 179 -25.47 4.27 3.43
C GLY A 179 -24.89 5.68 3.32
N LEU A 180 -23.60 5.81 2.97
CA LEU A 180 -22.90 7.10 2.95
C LEU A 180 -23.13 7.88 1.64
N PRO A 181 -23.28 9.21 1.68
CA PRO A 181 -23.32 10.04 0.48
C PRO A 181 -21.95 9.99 -0.19
N TRP A 182 -21.89 9.44 -1.41
CA TRP A 182 -20.62 9.14 -2.07
C TRP A 182 -19.75 10.38 -2.26
N GLN A 183 -20.34 11.54 -2.60
CA GLN A 183 -19.57 12.78 -2.78
C GLN A 183 -18.92 13.22 -1.47
N THR A 184 -19.67 13.23 -0.37
CA THR A 184 -19.16 13.62 0.94
C THR A 184 -18.02 12.70 1.36
N PHE A 185 -18.20 11.39 1.20
CA PHE A 185 -17.16 10.42 1.52
C PHE A 185 -15.91 10.63 0.64
N ALA A 186 -16.07 10.86 -0.67
CA ALA A 186 -14.96 11.16 -1.58
C ALA A 186 -14.17 12.41 -1.16
N TRP A 187 -14.88 13.49 -0.80
CA TRP A 187 -14.27 14.77 -0.40
C TRP A 187 -13.50 14.68 0.92
N LEU A 188 -13.87 13.75 1.80
CA LEU A 188 -13.14 13.50 3.05
C LEU A 188 -11.93 12.58 2.81
N MET A 189 -12.11 11.56 1.96
CA MET A 189 -11.09 10.54 1.71
C MET A 189 -9.90 11.08 0.90
N GLN A 190 -10.16 11.78 -0.20
CA GLN A 190 -9.11 12.16 -1.16
C GLN A 190 -8.05 13.12 -0.59
N PRO A 191 -8.38 14.16 0.19
CA PRO A 191 -7.36 15.08 0.73
C PRO A 191 -6.44 14.43 1.77
N ILE A 192 -6.99 13.55 2.62
CA ILE A 192 -6.19 12.83 3.61
C ILE A 192 -5.21 11.89 2.92
N HIS A 193 -5.68 11.14 1.92
CA HIS A 193 -4.83 10.20 1.18
C HIS A 193 -3.83 10.90 0.26
N LEU A 194 -4.10 12.14 -0.14
CA LEU A 194 -3.12 12.98 -0.82
C LEU A 194 -1.94 13.29 0.13
N ALA A 195 -2.23 13.68 1.37
CA ALA A 195 -1.19 13.93 2.37
C ALA A 195 -0.38 12.65 2.68
N ILE A 196 -1.05 11.51 2.84
CA ILE A 196 -0.40 10.21 3.03
C ILE A 196 0.46 9.84 1.81
N GLY A 197 -0.06 10.01 0.59
CA GLY A 197 0.67 9.73 -0.64
C GLY A 197 1.91 10.60 -0.83
N ILE A 198 1.86 11.86 -0.40
CA ILE A 198 3.05 12.73 -0.37
C ILE A 198 4.07 12.20 0.64
N ALA A 199 3.63 11.87 1.86
CA ALA A 199 4.50 11.33 2.90
C ALA A 199 5.16 10.02 2.45
N GLU A 200 4.40 9.10 1.85
CA GLU A 200 4.90 7.84 1.31
C GLU A 200 5.86 8.03 0.15
N GLY A 201 5.54 8.97 -0.75
CA GLY A 201 6.40 9.33 -1.86
C GLY A 201 7.76 9.87 -1.40
N LEU A 202 7.76 10.76 -0.40
CA LEU A 202 8.98 11.29 0.20
C LEU A 202 9.77 10.22 0.96
N ALA A 203 9.10 9.37 1.75
CA ALA A 203 9.73 8.27 2.45
C ALA A 203 10.37 7.27 1.48
N THR A 204 9.65 6.93 0.40
CA THR A 204 10.17 6.07 -0.67
C THR A 204 11.38 6.72 -1.35
N ALA A 205 11.30 8.01 -1.70
CA ALA A 205 12.40 8.75 -2.30
C ALA A 205 13.65 8.78 -1.39
N ALA A 206 13.46 9.04 -0.09
CA ALA A 206 14.53 9.06 0.90
C ALA A 206 15.20 7.69 1.04
N LEU A 207 14.40 6.62 1.12
CA LEU A 207 14.93 5.26 1.18
C LEU A 207 15.70 4.92 -0.11
N LEU A 208 15.18 5.26 -1.29
CA LEU A 208 15.91 5.04 -2.54
C LEU A 208 17.23 5.82 -2.60
N ALA A 209 17.27 7.05 -2.08
CA ALA A 209 18.50 7.84 -1.99
C ALA A 209 19.49 7.19 -1.02
N PHE A 210 19.02 6.73 0.15
CA PHE A 210 19.83 6.02 1.14
C PHE A 210 20.43 4.73 0.55
N LEU A 211 19.63 3.92 -0.14
CA LEU A 211 20.10 2.69 -0.77
C LEU A 211 21.11 3.00 -1.88
N ARG A 212 20.91 4.05 -2.69
CA ARG A 212 21.92 4.47 -3.68
C ARG A 212 23.27 4.81 -3.05
N ALA A 213 23.26 5.50 -1.91
CA ALA A 213 24.48 5.95 -1.26
C ALA A 213 25.18 4.84 -0.48
N ASN A 214 24.43 3.93 0.15
CA ASN A 214 24.96 2.98 1.14
C ASN A 214 24.90 1.50 0.72
N ALA A 215 24.25 1.20 -0.41
CA ALA A 215 24.16 -0.13 -1.01
C ALA A 215 23.67 -0.05 -2.48
N PRO A 216 24.41 0.65 -3.37
CA PRO A 216 24.01 0.85 -4.78
C PRO A 216 23.78 -0.45 -5.56
N GLU A 217 24.42 -1.54 -5.15
CA GLU A 217 24.22 -2.90 -5.65
C GLU A 217 22.76 -3.37 -5.53
N LEU A 218 22.00 -2.88 -4.55
CA LEU A 218 20.58 -3.21 -4.36
C LEU A 218 19.68 -2.67 -5.47
N LEU A 219 20.11 -1.61 -6.13
CA LEU A 219 19.33 -0.92 -7.16
C LEU A 219 19.76 -1.33 -8.58
N ARG A 220 20.94 -1.95 -8.70
CA ARG A 220 21.45 -2.50 -9.96
C ARG A 220 20.98 -3.94 -10.11
N ARG A 221 19.89 -4.15 -10.88
CA ARG A 221 19.35 -5.49 -11.22
C ARG A 221 20.28 -6.37 -12.08
N THR A 222 21.51 -5.92 -12.36
CA THR A 222 22.41 -6.52 -13.35
C THR A 222 23.53 -7.37 -12.76
N ASP A 223 23.69 -7.45 -11.43
CA ASP A 223 24.76 -8.26 -10.85
C ASP A 223 24.38 -9.74 -10.70
N PRO A 224 25.16 -10.68 -11.29
CA PRO A 224 24.92 -12.12 -11.18
C PRO A 224 25.10 -12.67 -9.75
N GLY A 225 25.71 -11.92 -8.84
CA GLY A 225 25.90 -12.30 -7.45
C GLY A 225 24.71 -11.88 -6.57
N ALA A 226 24.00 -12.84 -5.99
CA ALA A 226 22.92 -12.61 -5.02
C ALA A 226 23.39 -12.05 -3.66
N GLU A 227 24.66 -11.62 -3.54
CA GLU A 227 25.30 -11.17 -2.31
C GLU A 227 24.64 -9.93 -1.71
N TRP A 228 24.09 -9.06 -2.55
CA TRP A 228 23.39 -7.84 -2.14
C TRP A 228 22.14 -8.11 -1.29
N ARG A 229 21.53 -9.30 -1.41
CA ARG A 229 20.29 -9.64 -0.70
C ARG A 229 20.51 -9.78 0.80
N ARG A 230 21.65 -10.34 1.22
CA ARG A 230 21.98 -10.56 2.64
C ARG A 230 22.05 -9.26 3.46
N PRO A 231 22.80 -8.21 3.06
CA PRO A 231 22.83 -6.95 3.80
C PRO A 231 21.47 -6.24 3.77
N LEU A 232 20.71 -6.29 2.67
CA LEU A 232 19.35 -5.74 2.64
C LEU A 232 18.41 -6.47 3.59
N MET A 233 18.42 -7.80 3.60
CA MET A 233 17.63 -8.59 4.54
C MET A 233 17.98 -8.23 5.99
N ARG A 234 19.27 -8.16 6.34
CA ARG A 234 19.68 -7.77 7.70
C ARG A 234 19.18 -6.37 8.07
N ARG A 235 19.33 -5.39 7.17
CA ARG A 235 18.86 -4.01 7.38
C ARG A 235 17.33 -3.93 7.49
N ALA A 236 16.60 -4.62 6.62
CA ALA A 236 15.15 -4.65 6.63
C ALA A 236 14.60 -5.40 7.86
N ALA A 237 15.22 -6.50 8.28
CA ALA A 237 14.86 -7.21 9.50
C ALA A 237 15.11 -6.34 10.74
N LEU A 238 16.27 -5.68 10.84
CA LEU A 238 16.55 -4.75 11.92
C LEU A 238 15.56 -3.58 11.92
N ALA A 239 15.27 -3.01 10.75
CA ALA A 239 14.30 -1.93 10.61
C ALA A 239 12.89 -2.39 11.02
N ALA A 240 12.48 -3.60 10.67
CA ALA A 240 11.21 -4.18 11.11
C ALA A 240 11.13 -4.33 12.63
N LEU A 241 12.20 -4.84 13.27
CA LEU A 241 12.29 -4.97 14.72
C LEU A 241 12.26 -3.61 15.44
N VAL A 242 13.00 -2.62 14.93
CA VAL A 242 12.99 -1.26 15.47
C VAL A 242 11.63 -0.60 15.27
N ALA A 243 11.04 -0.75 14.09
CA ALA A 243 9.71 -0.22 13.79
C ALA A 243 8.65 -0.82 14.74
N GLY A 244 8.57 -2.15 14.82
CA GLY A 244 7.59 -2.84 15.64
C GLY A 244 7.83 -2.74 17.15
N GLY A 245 9.08 -2.67 17.61
CA GLY A 245 9.42 -2.68 19.02
C GLY A 245 9.61 -1.29 19.66
N VAL A 246 10.11 -0.32 18.89
CA VAL A 246 10.46 1.02 19.41
C VAL A 246 9.55 2.10 18.81
N LEU A 247 9.46 2.17 17.47
CA LEU A 247 8.71 3.25 16.82
C LEU A 247 7.19 3.12 17.03
N SER A 248 6.69 1.90 17.26
CA SER A 248 5.28 1.63 17.55
C SER A 248 4.75 2.35 18.79
N TRP A 249 5.62 2.64 19.77
CA TRP A 249 5.27 3.43 20.95
C TRP A 249 4.96 4.90 20.63
N PHE A 250 5.40 5.37 19.47
CA PHE A 250 5.17 6.73 18.97
C PHE A 250 4.13 6.76 17.86
N ALA A 251 3.49 5.64 17.55
CA ALA A 251 2.42 5.58 16.56
C ALA A 251 1.22 6.42 17.05
N SER A 252 0.64 7.17 16.12
CA SER A 252 -0.52 8.01 16.37
C SER A 252 -1.74 7.16 16.76
N PRO A 253 -2.42 7.48 17.87
CA PRO A 253 -3.67 6.81 18.28
C PRO A 253 -4.92 7.39 17.60
N LEU A 254 -4.76 8.40 16.73
CA LEU A 254 -5.87 8.99 15.98
C LEU A 254 -6.50 7.95 15.03
N PRO A 255 -7.79 8.13 14.66
CA PRO A 255 -8.41 7.28 13.65
C PRO A 255 -7.64 7.39 12.33
N ASP A 256 -7.55 6.28 11.60
CA ASP A 256 -6.93 6.30 10.28
C ASP A 256 -7.77 7.14 9.28
N GLY A 257 -7.21 7.41 8.10
CA GLY A 257 -7.87 8.26 7.11
C GLY A 257 -9.24 7.75 6.65
N LEU A 258 -9.44 6.43 6.64
CA LEU A 258 -10.73 5.80 6.30
C LEU A 258 -11.70 5.92 7.48
N GLU A 259 -11.30 5.50 8.67
CA GLU A 259 -12.11 5.58 9.88
C GLU A 259 -12.58 7.01 10.17
N TRP A 260 -11.66 7.97 10.08
CA TRP A 260 -11.97 9.39 10.25
C TRP A 260 -12.99 9.86 9.22
N SER A 261 -12.83 9.46 7.96
CA SER A 261 -13.74 9.86 6.88
C SER A 261 -15.11 9.23 7.02
N LEU A 262 -15.19 7.96 7.45
CA LEU A 262 -16.45 7.27 7.75
C LEU A 262 -17.20 7.97 8.89
N ALA A 263 -16.50 8.30 9.98
CA ALA A 263 -17.11 8.99 11.12
C ALA A 263 -17.67 10.37 10.71
N ARG A 264 -16.92 11.14 9.93
CA ARG A 264 -17.34 12.45 9.44
C ARG A 264 -18.48 12.38 8.44
N ALA A 265 -18.45 11.41 7.51
CA ALA A 265 -19.52 11.22 6.54
C ALA A 265 -20.82 10.75 7.21
N GLY A 266 -20.73 9.84 8.18
CA GLY A 266 -21.88 9.37 8.96
C GLY A 266 -22.51 10.48 9.83
N ALA A 267 -21.68 11.35 10.43
CA ALA A 267 -22.17 12.51 11.16
C ALA A 267 -22.92 13.50 10.25
N ALA A 268 -22.46 13.68 9.01
CA ALA A 268 -23.13 14.56 8.04
C ALA A 268 -24.51 14.02 7.61
N THR A 269 -24.70 12.70 7.58
CA THR A 269 -26.02 12.08 7.31
C THR A 269 -26.99 12.15 8.48
N ALA A 270 -26.48 12.20 9.72
CA ALA A 270 -27.31 12.23 10.93
C ALA A 270 -27.78 13.64 11.31
N ALA A 271 -27.25 14.69 10.66
CA ALA A 271 -27.63 16.06 10.94
C ALA A 271 -29.11 16.32 10.53
N PRO A 272 -29.96 16.86 11.41
CA PRO A 272 -31.35 17.15 11.07
C PRO A 272 -31.42 18.19 9.94
N ALA A 273 -32.37 18.00 9.02
CA ALA A 273 -32.65 18.99 7.99
C ALA A 273 -32.94 20.36 8.63
N PRO A 274 -32.44 21.48 8.06
CA PRO A 274 -32.78 22.81 8.56
C PRO A 274 -34.31 22.95 8.56
N SER A 275 -34.88 23.35 9.70
CA SER A 275 -36.32 23.62 9.83
C SER A 275 -36.72 24.59 8.71
N PRO A 276 -37.81 24.34 7.97
CA PRO A 276 -38.29 25.32 7.00
C PRO A 276 -38.50 26.63 7.74
N ALA A 277 -37.74 27.65 7.36
CA ALA A 277 -37.91 28.98 7.92
C ALA A 277 -39.38 29.36 7.78
N THR A 278 -40.04 29.60 8.89
CA THR A 278 -41.37 30.21 8.90
C THR A 278 -41.22 31.59 8.28
N ALA A 279 -41.51 31.69 6.98
CA ALA A 279 -41.60 32.96 6.29
C ALA A 279 -42.77 33.76 6.90
N PRO A 280 -42.57 35.05 7.21
CA PRO A 280 -43.64 35.92 7.73
C PRO A 280 -44.71 36.20 6.68
#